data_AF-A0A7X8URG9-F1
#
_entry.id   AF-A0A7X8URG9-F1
#
_cell.length_a   1.000
_cell.length_b   1.000
_cell.length_c   1.000
_cell.angle_alpha   90.00
_cell.angle_beta   90.00
_cell.angle_gamma   90.00
#
_symmetry.space_group_name_H-M   'P 1'
#
loop_
_entity.id
_entity.type
_entity.pdbx_description
1 polymer ?
#
loop_
_entity_poly.entity_id
_entity_poly.type
_entity_poly.pdbx_seq_one_letter_code
_entity_poly.pdbx_strand_id
1 'polypeptide(L)'
;MLSRVIPALVAAAMLAGCSKSNYEHRRLADDSQQAKEVAALVQELKEAGEDKLNDYVAAHGASNLTASQMNGLRYSLALIARSDDVQVERVDAFGKQVYRATLILQPQNTTMAMLLVEADNGRLYWAGAN
;
A
#
# COMPACT_ATOMS: atom_id res chain seq x y z
N MET A 1 -16.00 -19.86 -5.03
CA MET A 1 -15.29 -19.49 -3.78
C MET A 1 -15.29 -17.97 -3.70
N LEU A 2 -16.07 -17.39 -2.79
CA LEU A 2 -16.09 -15.93 -2.56
C LEU A 2 -14.85 -15.59 -1.71
N SER A 3 -13.84 -15.02 -2.35
CA SER A 3 -12.63 -14.50 -1.69
C SER A 3 -13.03 -13.41 -0.70
N ARG A 4 -12.71 -13.58 0.59
CA ARG A 4 -13.07 -12.61 1.64
C ARG A 4 -11.97 -11.56 1.71
N VAL A 5 -11.88 -10.73 0.68
CA VAL A 5 -10.98 -9.58 0.71
C VAL A 5 -11.51 -8.61 1.78
N ILE A 6 -10.68 -8.28 2.77
CA ILE A 6 -10.99 -7.17 3.67
C ILE A 6 -11.17 -5.93 2.78
N PRO A 7 -12.37 -5.32 2.75
CA PRO A 7 -12.64 -4.17 1.91
C PRO A 7 -11.67 -3.04 2.29
N ALA A 8 -11.15 -2.29 1.34
CA ALA A 8 -10.33 -1.12 1.63
C ALA A 8 -11.05 -0.06 2.50
N LEU A 9 -12.40 -0.07 2.50
CA LEU A 9 -13.23 0.67 3.45
C LEU A 9 -12.92 0.31 4.92
N VAL A 10 -12.64 -0.96 5.20
CA VAL A 10 -12.22 -1.44 6.51
C VAL A 10 -10.80 -0.97 6.83
N ALA A 11 -9.86 -0.99 5.87
CA ALA A 11 -8.51 -0.46 6.10
C ALA A 11 -8.53 1.04 6.43
N ALA A 12 -9.27 1.84 5.66
CA ALA A 12 -9.42 3.28 5.90
C ALA A 12 -10.21 3.60 7.18
N ALA A 13 -11.29 2.86 7.47
CA ALA A 13 -12.05 3.03 8.71
C ALA A 13 -11.30 2.53 9.96
N MET A 14 -10.45 1.50 9.82
CA MET A 14 -9.58 1.01 10.89
C MET A 14 -8.52 2.05 11.29
N LEU A 15 -8.08 2.89 10.35
CA LEU A 15 -7.07 3.93 10.61
C LEU A 15 -7.70 5.28 11.02
N ALA A 16 -8.88 5.61 10.50
CA ALA A 16 -9.54 6.89 10.80
C ALA A 16 -10.53 6.85 11.98
N GLY A 17 -10.98 5.67 12.45
CA GLY A 17 -12.26 5.57 13.16
C GLY A 17 -12.34 4.71 14.43
N CYS A 18 -11.27 4.14 14.97
CA CYS A 18 -11.37 3.38 16.23
C CYS A 18 -10.21 3.70 17.18
N SER A 19 -10.57 4.15 18.37
CA SER A 19 -9.70 4.53 19.48
C SER A 19 -8.60 3.50 19.77
N LYS A 20 -7.34 3.96 19.78
CA LYS A 20 -6.24 3.69 20.75
C LYS A 20 -6.11 2.36 21.52
N SER A 21 -6.82 1.27 21.23
CA SER A 21 -6.97 0.17 22.20
C SER A 21 -6.56 -1.23 21.75
N ASN A 22 -6.69 -1.70 20.50
CA ASN A 22 -6.49 -3.15 20.24
C ASN A 22 -5.86 -3.57 18.90
N TYR A 23 -5.26 -2.65 18.12
CA TYR A 23 -4.44 -3.08 16.99
C TYR A 23 -2.97 -3.09 17.43
N GLU A 24 -2.39 -4.28 17.54
CA GLU A 24 -0.94 -4.40 17.70
C GLU A 24 -0.27 -3.70 16.52
N HIS A 25 0.33 -2.55 16.81
CA HIS A 25 1.24 -1.88 15.89
C HIS A 25 2.61 -2.51 16.06
N ARG A 26 3.12 -3.08 14.98
CA ARG A 26 4.41 -3.77 14.98
C ARG A 26 5.22 -3.34 13.79
N ARG A 27 6.39 -2.74 14.04
CA ARG A 27 7.40 -2.55 13.00
C ARG A 27 7.90 -3.92 12.56
N LEU A 28 7.87 -4.17 11.25
CA LEU A 28 8.42 -5.40 10.69
C LEU A 28 9.92 -5.24 10.45
N ALA A 29 10.63 -6.37 10.49
CA ALA A 29 12.03 -6.42 10.06
C ALA A 29 12.12 -6.17 8.54
N ASP A 30 13.20 -5.52 8.11
CA ASP A 30 13.41 -5.12 6.72
C ASP A 30 13.52 -6.33 5.77
N ASP A 31 13.84 -7.52 6.30
CA ASP A 31 13.93 -8.78 5.57
C ASP A 31 12.67 -9.66 5.68
N SER A 32 11.61 -9.16 6.33
CA SER A 32 10.31 -9.83 6.40
C SER A 32 9.72 -10.05 5.00
N GLN A 33 8.86 -11.06 4.87
CA GLN A 33 8.19 -11.35 3.60
C GLN A 33 7.40 -10.14 3.09
N GLN A 34 6.71 -9.44 3.98
CA GLN A 34 5.91 -8.26 3.65
C GLN A 34 6.79 -7.08 3.22
N ALA A 35 7.94 -6.84 3.87
CA ALA A 35 8.87 -5.79 3.44
C ALA A 35 9.43 -6.07 2.05
N LYS A 36 9.78 -7.34 1.76
CA LYS A 36 10.22 -7.78 0.41
C LYS A 36 9.12 -7.60 -0.63
N GLU A 37 7.88 -7.91 -0.30
CA GLU A 37 6.76 -7.74 -1.23
C GLU A 37 6.44 -6.27 -1.49
N VAL A 38 6.53 -5.39 -0.49
CA VAL A 38 6.42 -3.93 -0.70
C VAL A 38 7.51 -3.44 -1.64
N ALA A 39 8.77 -3.86 -1.45
CA ALA A 39 9.86 -3.50 -2.34
C ALA A 39 9.62 -3.99 -3.78
N ALA A 40 9.12 -5.22 -3.94
CA ALA A 40 8.75 -5.76 -5.25
C ALA A 40 7.62 -4.96 -5.91
N LEU A 41 6.55 -4.62 -5.17
CA LEU A 41 5.47 -3.79 -5.69
C LEU A 41 5.95 -2.41 -6.16
N VAL A 42 6.85 -1.77 -5.39
CA VAL A 42 7.46 -0.49 -5.77
C VAL A 42 8.29 -0.64 -7.04
N GLN A 43 9.10 -1.70 -7.15
CA GLN A 43 9.89 -1.98 -8.34
C GLN A 43 9.01 -2.23 -9.56
N GLU A 44 7.98 -3.08 -9.43
CA GLU A 44 7.02 -3.38 -10.50
C GLU A 44 6.30 -2.11 -10.98
N LEU A 45 5.90 -1.22 -10.06
CA LEU A 45 5.30 0.06 -10.41
C LEU A 45 6.27 0.95 -11.20
N LYS A 46 7.53 1.00 -10.77
CA LYS A 46 8.58 1.78 -11.41
C LYS A 46 8.90 1.26 -12.82
N GLU A 47 8.89 -0.06 -13.00
CA GLU A 47 9.10 -0.72 -14.31
C GLU A 47 7.89 -0.55 -15.24
N ALA A 48 6.67 -0.59 -14.69
CA ALA A 48 5.45 -0.33 -15.46
C ALA A 48 5.39 1.12 -15.96
N GLY A 49 5.85 2.07 -15.15
CA GLY A 49 5.83 3.50 -15.44
C GLY A 49 4.41 4.08 -15.45
N GLU A 50 4.31 5.38 -15.79
CA GLU A 50 3.04 6.11 -15.80
C GLU A 50 2.07 5.61 -16.88
N ASP A 51 2.59 5.18 -18.03
CA ASP A 51 1.79 4.76 -19.20
C ASP A 51 0.91 3.54 -18.91
N LYS A 52 1.35 2.66 -18.00
CA LYS A 52 0.63 1.43 -17.61
C LYS A 52 0.00 1.53 -16.23
N LEU A 53 -0.09 2.73 -15.66
CA LEU A 53 -0.58 2.92 -14.29
C LEU A 53 -1.99 2.39 -14.08
N ASN A 54 -2.88 2.54 -15.06
CA ASN A 54 -4.26 2.05 -14.94
C ASN A 54 -4.32 0.52 -14.84
N ASP A 55 -3.52 -0.18 -15.65
CA ASP A 55 -3.45 -1.65 -15.64
C ASP A 55 -2.79 -2.13 -14.35
N TYR A 56 -1.73 -1.45 -13.91
CA TYR A 56 -1.07 -1.73 -12.64
C TYR A 56 -2.04 -1.57 -11.47
N VAL A 57 -2.80 -0.47 -11.40
CA VAL A 57 -3.78 -0.25 -10.34
C VAL A 57 -4.89 -1.31 -10.37
N ALA A 58 -5.32 -1.76 -11.55
CA ALA A 58 -6.30 -2.83 -11.67
C ALA A 58 -5.79 -4.18 -11.15
N ALA A 59 -4.50 -4.47 -11.30
CA ALA A 59 -3.87 -5.72 -10.88
C ALA A 59 -3.40 -5.70 -9.40
N HIS A 60 -2.96 -4.54 -8.89
CA HIS A 60 -2.30 -4.42 -7.59
C HIS A 60 -3.06 -3.53 -6.59
N GLY A 61 -4.19 -2.94 -7.00
CA GLY A 61 -5.08 -2.20 -6.11
C GLY A 61 -5.97 -3.13 -5.28
N ALA A 62 -6.24 -2.74 -4.03
CA ALA A 62 -7.16 -3.44 -3.16
C ALA A 62 -8.57 -3.42 -3.75
N SER A 63 -9.33 -4.50 -3.56
CA SER A 63 -10.71 -4.58 -4.04
C SER A 63 -11.67 -3.70 -3.20
N ASN A 64 -12.82 -3.38 -3.77
CA ASN A 64 -13.91 -2.61 -3.13
C ASN A 64 -13.54 -1.17 -2.70
N LEU A 65 -12.57 -0.56 -3.37
CA LEU A 65 -12.31 0.89 -3.26
C LEU A 65 -13.46 1.67 -3.90
N THR A 66 -13.94 2.72 -3.24
CA THR A 66 -14.84 3.71 -3.86
C THR A 66 -14.12 4.44 -4.99
N ALA A 67 -14.87 5.06 -5.91
CA ALA A 67 -14.28 5.84 -7.01
C ALA A 67 -13.32 6.94 -6.51
N SER A 68 -13.65 7.61 -5.40
CA SER A 68 -12.78 8.62 -4.79
C SER A 68 -11.49 8.01 -4.24
N GLN A 69 -11.58 6.88 -3.52
CA GLN A 69 -10.39 6.18 -3.01
C GLN A 69 -9.51 5.65 -4.14
N MET A 70 -10.12 5.12 -5.20
CA MET A 70 -9.39 4.67 -6.39
C MET A 70 -8.64 5.82 -7.07
N ASN A 71 -9.27 7.00 -7.19
CA ASN A 71 -8.60 8.18 -7.75
C ASN A 71 -7.45 8.67 -6.85
N GLY A 72 -7.65 8.68 -5.54
CA GLY A 72 -6.58 9.00 -4.58
C GLY A 72 -5.41 8.01 -4.67
N LEU A 73 -5.71 6.72 -4.77
CA LEU A 73 -4.69 5.68 -4.95
C LEU A 73 -3.90 5.88 -6.27
N ARG A 74 -4.59 6.11 -7.39
CA ARG A 74 -3.95 6.40 -8.67
C ARG A 74 -3.02 7.60 -8.59
N TYR A 75 -3.47 8.68 -7.94
CA TYR A 75 -2.67 9.87 -7.75
C TYR A 75 -1.38 9.57 -6.96
N SER A 76 -1.47 8.87 -5.83
CA SER A 76 -0.30 8.50 -5.03
C SER A 76 0.66 7.57 -5.76
N LEU A 77 0.15 6.58 -6.49
CA LEU A 77 0.99 5.67 -7.29
C LEU A 77 1.64 6.40 -8.48
N ALA A 78 0.98 7.39 -9.09
CA ALA A 78 1.59 8.23 -10.11
C ALA A 78 2.79 9.01 -9.57
N LEU A 79 2.69 9.55 -8.34
CA LEU A 79 3.82 10.23 -7.70
C LEU A 79 5.01 9.28 -7.47
N ILE A 80 4.75 8.04 -7.05
CA ILE A 80 5.80 7.02 -6.89
C ILE A 80 6.44 6.70 -8.25
N ALA A 81 5.62 6.40 -9.26
CA ALA A 81 6.10 6.02 -10.58
C ALA A 81 6.97 7.13 -11.22
N ARG A 82 6.65 8.40 -10.98
CA ARG A 82 7.37 9.58 -11.50
C ARG A 82 8.63 9.96 -10.73
N SER A 83 8.76 9.53 -9.47
CA SER A 83 9.97 9.81 -8.69
C SER A 83 11.19 9.16 -9.35
N ASP A 84 12.40 9.67 -9.13
CA ASP A 84 13.60 9.09 -9.75
C ASP A 84 13.94 7.75 -9.07
N ASP A 85 13.93 7.76 -7.74
CA ASP A 85 14.16 6.60 -6.87
C ASP A 85 13.16 6.59 -5.71
N VAL A 86 12.89 5.39 -5.19
CA VAL A 86 11.94 5.16 -4.10
C VAL A 86 12.60 4.23 -3.10
N GLN A 87 12.81 4.72 -1.88
CA GLN A 87 13.31 3.91 -0.79
C GLN A 87 12.16 3.49 0.12
N VAL A 88 12.08 2.20 0.42
CA VAL A 88 11.17 1.68 1.46
C VAL A 88 11.87 1.86 2.81
N GLU A 89 11.49 2.90 3.55
CA GLU A 89 12.12 3.22 4.85
C GLU A 89 11.72 2.22 5.93
N ARG A 90 10.43 1.84 5.95
CA ARG A 90 9.90 0.85 6.90
C ARG A 90 8.53 0.34 6.45
N VAL A 91 8.19 -0.84 6.97
CA VAL A 91 6.84 -1.41 6.89
C VAL A 91 6.34 -1.71 8.29
N ASP A 92 5.16 -1.18 8.62
CA ASP A 92 4.47 -1.41 9.88
C ASP A 92 3.25 -2.30 9.64
N ALA A 93 2.99 -3.25 10.54
CA ALA A 93 1.76 -4.04 10.55
C ALA A 93 0.76 -3.46 11.57
N PHE A 94 -0.51 -3.50 11.18
CA PHE A 94 -1.67 -3.11 11.98
C PHE A 94 -2.64 -4.28 12.03
N GLY A 95 -2.57 -5.08 13.11
CA GLY A 95 -3.30 -6.34 13.18
C GLY A 95 -2.73 -7.38 12.22
N LYS A 96 -3.60 -8.17 11.57
CA LYS A 96 -3.18 -9.36 10.81
C LYS A 96 -3.01 -9.15 9.31
N GLN A 97 -3.68 -8.17 8.72
CA GLN A 97 -3.82 -8.06 7.26
C GLN A 97 -3.67 -6.62 6.75
N VAL A 98 -3.41 -5.64 7.63
CA VAL A 98 -3.25 -4.23 7.23
C VAL A 98 -1.81 -3.82 7.50
N TYR A 99 -1.22 -3.15 6.52
CA TYR A 99 0.18 -2.72 6.58
C TYR A 99 0.30 -1.27 6.13
N ARG A 100 1.34 -0.60 6.60
CA ARG A 100 1.74 0.73 6.14
C ARG A 100 3.19 0.70 5.71
N ALA A 101 3.45 1.03 4.45
CA ALA A 101 4.79 1.29 3.96
C ALA A 101 5.08 2.80 4.07
N THR A 102 6.19 3.16 4.71
CA THR A 102 6.74 4.52 4.61
C THR A 102 7.77 4.52 3.50
N LEU A 103 7.53 5.33 2.48
CA LEU A 103 8.35 5.47 1.30
C LEU A 103 9.02 6.84 1.30
N ILE A 104 10.26 6.90 0.82
CA ILE A 104 10.98 8.14 0.59
C ILE A 104 11.17 8.30 -0.91
N LEU A 105 10.56 9.33 -1.49
CA LEU A 105 10.65 9.66 -2.90
C LEU A 105 11.81 10.63 -3.16
N GLN A 106 12.73 10.24 -4.03
CA GLN A 106 13.88 11.04 -4.43
C GLN A 106 13.60 11.79 -5.75
N PRO A 107 14.25 12.95 -5.98
CA PRO A 107 15.28 13.59 -5.15
C PRO A 107 14.76 14.54 -4.06
N GLN A 108 13.45 14.79 -3.98
CA GLN A 108 12.89 15.78 -3.03
C GLN A 108 12.86 15.28 -1.58
N ASN A 109 13.25 14.04 -1.33
CA ASN A 109 13.20 13.38 -0.03
C ASN A 109 11.79 13.42 0.59
N THR A 110 10.76 13.31 -0.27
CA THR A 110 9.36 13.40 0.15
C THR A 110 8.96 12.09 0.81
N THR A 111 8.62 12.13 2.09
CA THR A 111 8.06 10.98 2.79
C THR A 111 6.59 10.79 2.42
N MET A 112 6.23 9.58 2.03
CA MET A 112 4.85 9.19 1.76
C MET A 112 4.50 7.88 2.47
N ALA A 113 3.35 7.88 3.16
CA ALA A 113 2.82 6.67 3.79
C ALA A 113 1.74 6.04 2.89
N MET A 114 1.93 4.77 2.55
CA MET A 114 1.00 4.00 1.74
C MET A 114 0.41 2.85 2.55
N LEU A 115 -0.89 2.65 2.44
CA LEU A 115 -1.61 1.54 3.02
C LEU A 115 -1.64 0.36 2.08
N LEU A 116 -1.44 -0.82 2.64
CA LEU A 116 -1.58 -2.09 1.94
C LEU A 116 -2.48 -3.03 2.75
N VAL A 117 -3.15 -3.91 2.03
CA VAL A 117 -3.90 -5.03 2.61
C VAL A 117 -3.36 -6.34 2.07
N GLU A 118 -3.19 -7.33 2.95
CA GLU A 118 -2.87 -8.70 2.58
C GLU A 118 -4.16 -9.48 2.32
N ALA A 119 -4.26 -10.06 1.13
CA ALA A 119 -5.36 -10.95 0.78
C ALA A 119 -5.09 -12.39 1.27
N ASP A 120 -6.11 -13.25 1.20
CA ASP A 120 -6.02 -14.65 1.65
C ASP A 120 -4.95 -15.49 0.91
N ASN A 121 -4.47 -15.01 -0.24
CA ASN A 121 -3.37 -15.60 -1.00
C ASN A 121 -1.97 -15.20 -0.47
N GLY A 122 -1.90 -14.43 0.62
CA GLY A 122 -0.68 -13.93 1.22
C GLY A 122 -0.01 -12.80 0.44
N ARG A 123 -0.70 -12.20 -0.54
CA ARG A 123 -0.18 -11.08 -1.34
C ARG A 123 -0.68 -9.73 -0.85
N LEU A 124 0.15 -8.71 -0.97
CA LEU A 124 -0.15 -7.32 -0.65
C LEU A 124 -0.75 -6.57 -1.84
N TYR A 125 -1.74 -5.74 -1.55
CA TYR A 125 -2.42 -4.87 -2.51
C TYR A 125 -2.51 -3.45 -1.96
N TRP A 126 -2.32 -2.45 -2.82
CA TRP A 126 -2.38 -1.03 -2.44
C TRP A 126 -3.80 -0.60 -2.10
N ALA A 127 -4.00 -0.05 -0.91
CA ALA A 127 -5.30 0.42 -0.43
C ALA A 127 -5.46 1.95 -0.49
N GLY A 128 -4.37 2.70 -0.61
CA GLY A 128 -4.37 4.16 -0.72
C GLY A 128 -3.23 4.81 0.06
N ALA A 129 -3.19 6.14 0.09
CA ALA A 129 -2.34 6.87 1.02
C ALA A 129 -2.89 6.76 2.45
N ASN A 130 -2.00 6.73 3.45
CA ASN A 130 -2.38 6.78 4.87
C ASN A 130 -2.46 8.21 5.38
#